data_AF-A0A2L2TXA1-F1
#
_entry.id   AF-A0A2L2TXA1-F1
#
_cell.length_a   1.000
_cell.length_b   1.000
_cell.length_c   1.000
_cell.angle_alpha   90.00
_cell.angle_beta   90.00
_cell.angle_gamma   90.00
#
_symmetry.space_group_name_H-M   'P 1'
#
loop_
_entity.id
_entity.type
_entity.pdbx_description
1 polymer ?
#
loop_
_entity_poly.entity_id
_entity_poly.type
_entity_poly.pdbx_seq_one_letter_code
_entity_poly.pdbx_strand_id
1 'polypeptide(L)' 'MKVTIKKWNSVATWRWDLPEDDVCGICQVHFDGTCPTCKYPGDDCSLYFEWNGQVKETVAQAE' A
#
# COMPACT_ATOMS: atom_id res chain seq x y z
N MET A 1 -35.33 -17.59 -0.93
CA MET A 1 -34.77 -17.55 -2.30
C MET A 1 -33.27 -17.31 -2.19
N LYS A 2 -32.42 -18.11 -2.85
CA LYS A 2 -30.95 -18.04 -2.77
C LYS A 2 -30.41 -17.62 -4.14
N VAL A 3 -29.79 -16.45 -4.22
CA VAL A 3 -29.17 -15.93 -5.45
C VAL A 3 -27.71 -16.40 -5.48
N THR A 4 -27.26 -16.93 -6.61
CA THR A 4 -25.88 -17.37 -6.83
C THR A 4 -25.16 -16.43 -7.81
N ILE A 5 -24.02 -15.89 -7.39
CA ILE A 5 -23.17 -15.06 -8.25
C ILE A 5 -22.41 -15.99 -9.19
N LYS A 6 -22.60 -15.82 -10.51
CA LYS A 6 -21.96 -16.67 -11.53
C LYS A 6 -20.53 -16.24 -11.87
N LYS A 7 -20.25 -14.94 -11.77
CA LYS A 7 -18.95 -14.35 -12.10
C LYS A 7 -18.81 -12.99 -11.41
N TRP A 8 -17.62 -12.70 -10.90
CA TRP A 8 -17.25 -11.43 -10.28
C TRP A 8 -15.94 -10.94 -10.88
N ASN A 9 -15.88 -9.68 -11.33
CA ASN A 9 -14.64 -9.04 -11.76
C ASN A 9 -14.43 -7.82 -10.84
N SER A 10 -13.56 -7.94 -9.84
CA SER A 10 -13.21 -6.84 -8.92
C SER A 10 -12.11 -5.96 -9.50
N VAL A 11 -12.18 -4.68 -9.17
CA VAL A 11 -11.07 -3.73 -9.32
C VAL A 11 -10.71 -3.23 -7.92
N ALA A 12 -9.43 -3.09 -7.65
CA ALA A 12 -8.93 -2.52 -6.41
C ALA A 12 -7.92 -1.42 -6.73
N THR A 13 -7.88 -0.41 -5.86
CA THR A 13 -6.82 0.61 -5.83
C THR A 13 -5.98 0.37 -4.59
N TRP A 14 -4.67 0.44 -4.73
CA TRP A 14 -3.77 0.32 -3.59
C TRP A 14 -3.80 1.62 -2.76
N ARG A 15 -3.49 1.50 -1.46
CA ARG A 15 -3.31 2.62 -0.54
C ARG A 15 -2.20 2.25 0.44
N TRP A 16 -1.47 3.25 0.94
CA TRP A 16 -0.53 3.07 2.04
C TRP A 16 -1.30 2.77 3.34
N ASP A 17 -0.82 1.78 4.10
CA ASP A 17 -1.32 1.48 5.45
C ASP A 17 -0.52 2.29 6.47
N LEU A 18 -0.87 3.56 6.62
CA LEU A 18 -0.15 4.53 7.43
C LEU A 18 -1.17 5.47 8.15
N PRO A 19 -0.81 6.05 9.32
CA PRO A 19 -1.72 6.91 10.12
C PRO A 19 -1.95 8.31 9.48
N GLU A 20 -3.13 8.91 9.63
CA GLU A 20 -3.46 10.20 8.99
C GLU A 20 -2.34 11.27 9.10
N ASP A 21 -2.05 11.92 7.95
CA ASP A 21 -0.96 12.88 7.66
C ASP A 21 0.42 12.30 7.28
N ASP A 22 0.45 11.29 6.41
CA ASP A 22 1.73 10.67 6.03
C ASP A 22 2.51 11.44 4.97
N VAL A 23 3.58 12.02 5.46
CA VAL A 23 4.66 12.62 4.70
C VAL A 23 5.91 11.77 4.91
N CYS A 24 6.71 11.54 3.87
CA CYS A 24 7.97 10.82 3.98
C CYS A 24 8.88 11.48 5.01
N GLY A 25 9.32 10.73 6.04
CA GLY A 25 10.22 11.22 7.08
C GLY A 25 11.57 11.73 6.57
N ILE A 26 11.97 11.35 5.35
CA ILE A 26 13.25 11.74 4.73
C ILE A 26 13.09 13.00 3.88
N CYS A 27 12.18 12.98 2.90
CA CYS A 27 12.04 14.07 1.92
C CYS A 27 10.91 15.05 2.23
N GLN A 28 10.09 14.77 3.24
CA GLN A 28 8.96 15.60 3.66
C GLN A 28 7.94 15.85 2.52
N VAL A 29 7.75 14.86 1.62
CA VAL A 29 6.74 14.85 0.56
C VAL A 29 5.73 13.70 0.78
N HIS A 30 4.50 13.86 0.28
CA HIS A 30 3.47 12.82 0.32
C HIS A 30 3.90 11.53 -0.38
N PHE A 31 3.57 10.37 0.22
CA PHE A 31 3.89 9.05 -0.35
C PHE A 31 3.16 8.69 -1.65
N ASP A 32 2.12 9.44 -2.04
CA ASP A 32 1.45 9.31 -3.34
C ASP A 32 2.27 10.00 -4.47
N GLY A 33 3.26 10.82 -4.10
CA GLY A 33 4.20 11.48 -5.00
C GLY A 33 5.59 10.87 -4.95
N THR A 34 6.43 11.23 -5.92
CA THR A 34 7.85 10.86 -5.92
C THR A 34 8.66 11.81 -5.04
N CYS A 35 9.86 11.37 -4.66
CA CYS A 35 10.86 12.24 -4.04
C CYS A 35 11.15 13.45 -4.96
N PRO A 36 11.54 14.63 -4.43
CA PRO A 36 11.80 15.82 -5.26
C PRO A 36 12.97 15.64 -6.25
N THR A 37 13.84 14.66 -6.04
CA THR A 37 14.92 14.27 -6.94
C THR A 37 14.45 13.35 -8.07
N CYS A 38 13.35 12.65 -7.86
CA CYS A 38 12.91 11.51 -8.64
C CYS A 38 11.73 11.95 -9.52
N LYS A 39 11.85 11.83 -10.84
CA LYS A 39 10.77 12.25 -11.76
C LYS A 39 9.67 11.19 -11.90
N TYR A 40 10.02 9.91 -11.79
CA TYR A 40 9.11 8.80 -11.96
C TYR A 40 9.15 7.86 -10.74
N PRO A 41 8.01 7.33 -10.30
CA PRO A 41 7.97 6.32 -9.25
C PRO A 41 8.50 4.98 -9.77
N GLY A 42 9.06 4.14 -8.90
CA GLY A 42 9.62 2.83 -9.26
C GLY A 42 11.08 2.68 -8.81
N ASP A 43 11.95 2.21 -9.73
CA ASP A 43 13.36 1.92 -9.43
C ASP A 43 14.15 3.14 -8.96
N ASP A 44 13.82 4.33 -9.50
CA ASP A 44 14.44 5.60 -9.11
C ASP A 44 14.03 6.07 -7.71
N CYS A 45 12.98 5.49 -7.14
CA CYS A 45 12.35 5.93 -5.89
C CYS A 45 11.82 4.73 -5.11
N SER A 46 12.72 3.81 -4.77
CA SER A 46 12.37 2.58 -4.06
C SER A 46 12.04 2.83 -2.60
N LEU A 47 11.06 2.10 -2.10
CA LEU A 47 10.68 2.12 -0.69
C LEU A 47 11.67 1.25 0.07
N TYR A 48 12.35 1.85 1.05
CA TYR A 48 13.23 1.12 1.93
C TYR A 48 12.40 0.39 2.99
N PHE A 49 12.02 -0.85 2.72
CA PHE A 49 11.47 -1.74 3.74
C PHE A 49 12.63 -2.45 4.43
N GLU A 50 12.93 -2.09 5.68
CA GLU A 50 13.71 -2.94 6.57
C GLU A 50 12.88 -4.18 6.89
N TRP A 51 13.10 -5.26 6.15
CA TRP A 51 12.50 -6.56 6.43
C TRP A 51 13.08 -7.11 7.75
N ASN A 52 12.50 -6.73 8.88
CA ASN A 52 12.83 -7.27 10.20
C ASN A 52 12.12 -8.60 10.51
N GLY A 53 11.83 -9.42 9.51
CA GLY A 53 11.48 -10.84 9.69
C GLY A 53 10.30 -11.17 10.62
N GLN A 54 9.43 -10.23 10.95
CA GLN A 54 8.26 -10.46 11.81
C GLN A 54 6.96 -10.28 11.03
N VAL A 55 6.65 -11.24 10.16
CA VAL A 55 5.26 -11.49 9.79
C VAL A 55 4.61 -12.19 10.98
N LYS A 56 4.15 -11.42 11.98
CA LYS A 56 3.23 -11.96 12.98
C LYS A 56 1.85 -11.98 12.34
N GLU A 57 1.36 -13.21 12.15
CA GLU A 57 -0.04 -13.56 11.92
C GLU A 57 -0.98 -12.65 12.70
N THR A 58 -1.61 -11.71 12.01
CA THR A 58 -2.83 -11.01 12.41
C THR A 58 -3.24 -10.30 11.13
N VAL A 59 -4.35 -10.64 10.47
CA VAL A 59 -5.70 -10.49 10.97
C VAL A 59 -6.61 -11.54 10.32
N ALA A 60 -7.47 -12.14 11.15
CA ALA A 60 -8.62 -12.91 10.74
C ALA A 60 -9.49 -12.12 9.74
N GLN A 61 -9.45 -12.47 8.47
CA GLN A 61 -10.46 -12.06 7.50
C GLN A 61 -11.57 -13.10 7.49
N ALA A 62 -12.66 -12.72 8.17
CA ALA A 62 -14.04 -13.01 7.80
C ALA A 62 -14.33 -14.38 7.16
N GLU A 63 -14.79 -15.30 7.98
CA GLU A 63 -15.88 -16.22 7.61
C GLU A 63 -17.20 -15.69 8.19
#